data_AF-A0AAW9L9C0-F1
#
_entry.id   AF-A0AAW9L9C0-F1
#
_cell.length_a   1.000
_cell.length_b   1.000
_cell.length_c   1.000
_cell.angle_alpha   90.00
_cell.angle_beta   90.00
_cell.angle_gamma   90.00
#
_symmetry.space_group_name_H-M   'P 1'
#
loop_
_entity.id
_entity.type
_entity.pdbx_description
1 polymer ?
#
loop_
_entity_poly.entity_id
_entity_poly.type
_entity_poly.pdbx_seq_one_letter_code
_entity_poly.pdbx_strand_id
1 'polypeptide(L)'
;MPDTASTDGPSSFDDPFSEDDVEQRIYGTILQTREPTTASAIAERAECDPKTARKYLSWFGELGIVIRHDGHPATYERNNAYFEWRRINQLATDHSVKDLQQHVEKLTTHIDGYEEVYDAKTPAAVHAVEVAETSDKRTIDNVYSDLSDWATAREERTRYERARQQRASTDCQEI
;
A
#
# COMPACT_ATOMS: atom_id res chain seq x y z
N MET A 1 -10.90 -46.76 4.67
CA MET A 1 -9.62 -46.13 4.29
C MET A 1 -9.96 -45.08 3.24
N PRO A 2 -9.98 -43.78 3.55
CA PRO A 2 -10.14 -42.77 2.51
C PRO A 2 -8.77 -42.41 1.91
N ASP A 3 -8.77 -42.27 0.59
CA ASP A 3 -7.64 -41.85 -0.24
C ASP A 3 -7.09 -40.49 0.18
N THR A 4 -5.79 -40.43 0.45
CA THR A 4 -5.03 -39.18 0.53
C THR A 4 -4.78 -38.66 -0.88
N ALA A 5 -5.72 -37.85 -1.39
CA ALA A 5 -5.46 -37.04 -2.57
C ALA A 5 -4.39 -35.99 -2.24
N SER A 6 -3.18 -36.19 -2.77
CA SER A 6 -2.17 -35.14 -2.85
C SER A 6 -2.74 -33.94 -3.59
N THR A 7 -2.97 -32.85 -2.88
CA THR A 7 -3.29 -31.55 -3.48
C THR A 7 -1.96 -30.80 -3.62
N ASP A 8 -1.38 -30.82 -4.81
CA ASP A 8 -0.20 -30.00 -5.18
C ASP A 8 -0.65 -28.60 -5.63
N GLY A 9 -1.45 -27.95 -4.78
CA GLY A 9 -1.91 -26.57 -4.93
C GLY A 9 -1.73 -25.83 -3.59
N PRO A 10 -1.69 -24.50 -3.57
CA PRO A 10 -1.66 -23.74 -2.31
C PRO A 10 -2.84 -24.15 -1.42
N SER A 11 -2.61 -24.17 -0.11
CA SER A 11 -3.60 -24.51 0.90
C SER A 11 -4.84 -23.61 0.77
N SER A 12 -6.02 -24.14 1.12
CA SER A 12 -7.27 -23.37 1.08
C SER A 12 -7.19 -22.14 2.01
N PHE A 13 -7.68 -21.00 1.53
CA PHE A 13 -7.80 -19.73 2.27
C PHE A 13 -8.83 -19.76 3.43
N ASP A 14 -9.32 -20.95 3.81
CA ASP A 14 -10.45 -21.11 4.74
C ASP A 14 -10.08 -20.89 6.23
N ASP A 15 -8.81 -20.79 6.61
CA ASP A 15 -8.39 -20.48 7.99
C ASP A 15 -7.24 -19.44 8.05
N PRO A 16 -7.56 -18.14 7.96
CA PRO A 16 -6.57 -17.07 7.79
C PRO A 16 -5.73 -16.74 9.05
N PHE A 17 -5.81 -17.53 10.13
CA PHE A 17 -5.10 -17.25 11.39
C PHE A 17 -4.56 -18.49 12.13
N SER A 18 -4.26 -19.59 11.44
CA SER A 18 -3.48 -20.67 12.06
C SER A 18 -2.00 -20.23 12.17
N GLU A 19 -1.42 -20.27 13.37
CA GLU A 19 -0.03 -19.85 13.64
C GLU A 19 1.03 -20.66 12.84
N ASP A 20 0.62 -21.75 12.19
CA ASP A 20 1.45 -22.64 11.39
C ASP A 20 1.46 -22.31 9.88
N ASP A 21 0.69 -21.30 9.40
CA ASP A 21 0.63 -21.01 7.97
C ASP A 21 1.85 -20.20 7.50
N VAL A 22 2.87 -20.93 7.03
CA VAL A 22 4.09 -20.38 6.42
C VAL A 22 3.78 -19.41 5.29
N GLU A 23 2.70 -19.61 4.53
CA GLU A 23 2.29 -18.69 3.46
C GLU A 23 1.97 -17.30 4.01
N GLN A 24 1.13 -17.24 5.06
CA GLN A 24 0.74 -15.98 5.69
C GLN A 24 1.93 -15.25 6.31
N ARG A 25 2.87 -15.97 6.94
CA ARG A 25 4.09 -15.36 7.49
C ARG A 25 4.98 -14.78 6.40
N ILE A 26 5.13 -15.48 5.28
CA ILE A 26 5.86 -14.97 4.11
C ILE A 26 5.13 -13.76 3.52
N TYR A 27 3.81 -13.82 3.37
CA TYR A 27 3.01 -12.71 2.87
C TYR A 27 3.13 -11.46 3.77
N GLY A 28 2.99 -11.62 5.09
CA GLY A 28 3.19 -10.55 6.06
C GLY A 28 4.61 -9.95 6.00
N THR A 29 5.63 -10.77 5.78
CA THR A 29 7.01 -10.32 5.56
C THR A 29 7.16 -9.53 4.25
N ILE A 30 6.52 -9.99 3.18
CA ILE A 30 6.51 -9.29 1.87
C ILE A 30 5.86 -7.91 2.01
N LEU A 31 4.76 -7.79 2.76
CA LEU A 31 4.08 -6.50 2.95
C LEU A 31 5.00 -5.44 3.58
N GLN A 32 6.03 -5.85 4.31
CA GLN A 32 7.03 -5.00 4.95
C GLN A 32 8.32 -4.85 4.12
N THR A 33 8.51 -5.67 3.08
CA THR A 33 9.71 -5.70 2.24
C THR A 33 9.64 -4.62 1.16
N ARG A 34 9.98 -3.38 1.55
CA ARG A 34 9.97 -2.20 0.67
C ARG A 34 11.23 -2.04 -0.18
N GLU A 35 12.27 -2.82 0.10
CA GLU A 35 13.53 -2.82 -0.64
C GLU A 35 13.83 -4.24 -1.15
N PRO A 36 14.52 -4.39 -2.30
CA PRO A 36 14.90 -5.68 -2.84
C PRO A 36 15.62 -6.56 -1.81
N THR A 37 14.98 -7.65 -1.40
CA THR A 37 15.47 -8.53 -0.33
C THR A 37 15.62 -9.96 -0.84
N THR A 38 16.66 -10.67 -0.42
CA THR A 38 16.89 -12.05 -0.84
C THR A 38 15.85 -13.01 -0.26
N ALA A 39 15.55 -14.10 -0.96
CA ALA A 39 14.64 -15.13 -0.45
C ALA A 39 15.11 -15.72 0.89
N SER A 40 16.42 -15.81 1.14
CA SER A 40 16.96 -16.31 2.41
C SER A 40 16.65 -15.37 3.57
N ALA A 41 16.79 -14.06 3.38
CA ALA A 41 16.46 -13.07 4.41
C ALA A 41 14.95 -12.98 4.66
N ILE A 42 14.12 -13.18 3.63
CA ILE A 42 12.67 -13.29 3.78
C ILE A 42 12.31 -14.56 4.56
N ALA A 43 12.97 -15.69 4.26
CA ALA A 43 12.74 -16.96 4.94
C ALA A 43 13.10 -16.88 6.44
N GLU A 44 14.19 -16.21 6.78
CA GLU A 44 14.60 -15.98 8.16
C GLU A 44 13.54 -15.18 8.94
N ARG A 45 13.04 -14.08 8.35
CA ARG A 45 12.00 -13.24 8.97
C ARG A 45 10.65 -13.96 9.08
N ALA A 46 10.34 -14.84 8.13
CA ALA A 46 9.11 -15.63 8.13
C ALA A 46 9.27 -16.97 8.89
N GLU A 47 10.43 -17.21 9.51
CA GLU A 47 10.77 -18.44 10.23
C GLU A 47 10.43 -19.72 9.44
N CYS A 48 10.89 -19.75 8.18
CA CYS A 48 10.73 -20.88 7.28
C CYS A 48 12.02 -21.21 6.53
N ASP A 49 12.03 -22.32 5.79
CA ASP A 49 13.20 -22.68 5.01
C ASP A 49 13.28 -21.87 3.69
N PRO A 50 14.50 -21.53 3.20
CA PRO A 50 14.66 -20.75 1.97
C PRO A 50 14.08 -21.38 0.71
N LYS A 51 13.86 -22.71 0.68
CA LYS A 51 13.27 -23.37 -0.48
C LYS A 51 11.76 -23.10 -0.53
N THR A 52 11.08 -23.20 0.62
CA THR A 52 9.67 -22.83 0.77
C THR A 52 9.45 -21.36 0.49
N ALA A 53 10.29 -20.47 1.02
CA ALA A 53 10.22 -19.04 0.70
C ALA A 53 10.32 -18.77 -0.81
N ARG A 54 11.27 -19.40 -1.53
CA ARG A 54 11.38 -19.25 -2.99
C ARG A 54 10.14 -19.73 -3.75
N LYS A 55 9.52 -20.83 -3.29
CA LYS A 55 8.27 -21.34 -3.91
C LYS A 55 7.16 -20.29 -3.83
N TYR A 56 6.88 -19.78 -2.64
CA TYR A 56 5.83 -18.77 -2.46
C TYR A 56 6.19 -17.43 -3.10
N LEU A 57 7.45 -16.99 -3.05
CA LEU A 57 7.89 -15.76 -3.71
C LEU A 57 7.77 -15.84 -5.24
N SER A 58 7.99 -17.01 -5.84
CA SER A 58 7.73 -17.22 -7.27
C SER A 58 6.25 -17.06 -7.59
N TRP A 59 5.39 -17.72 -6.81
CA TRP A 59 3.94 -17.64 -6.98
C TRP A 59 3.39 -16.23 -6.74
N PHE A 60 3.86 -15.52 -5.72
CA PHE A 60 3.55 -14.10 -5.52
C PHE A 60 4.05 -13.20 -6.64
N GLY A 61 5.16 -13.59 -7.29
CA GLY A 61 5.62 -12.94 -8.52
C GLY A 61 4.63 -13.13 -9.68
N GLU A 62 4.11 -14.34 -9.85
CA GLU A 62 3.08 -14.65 -10.87
C GLU A 62 1.77 -13.89 -10.61
N LEU A 63 1.37 -13.73 -9.34
CA LEU A 63 0.23 -12.90 -8.94
C LEU A 63 0.48 -11.38 -9.05
N GLY A 64 1.72 -10.97 -9.30
CA GLY A 64 2.12 -9.57 -9.35
C GLY A 64 2.21 -8.88 -7.98
N ILE A 65 2.13 -9.63 -6.87
CA ILE A 65 2.28 -9.11 -5.49
C ILE A 65 3.73 -8.73 -5.20
N VAL A 66 4.68 -9.44 -5.83
CA VAL A 66 6.11 -9.24 -5.68
C VAL A 66 6.75 -8.97 -7.03
N ILE A 67 7.72 -8.05 -7.07
CA ILE A 67 8.63 -7.88 -8.19
C ILE A 67 9.87 -8.70 -7.88
N ARG A 68 10.19 -9.63 -8.77
CA ARG A 68 11.46 -10.36 -8.74
C ARG A 68 12.49 -9.58 -9.56
N HIS A 69 13.63 -9.32 -8.96
CA HIS A 69 14.79 -8.74 -9.62
C HIS A 69 15.81 -9.85 -9.90
N ASP A 70 16.19 -10.00 -11.17
CA ASP A 70 17.19 -10.99 -11.56
C ASP A 70 18.59 -10.53 -11.14
N GLY A 71 19.20 -11.29 -10.23
CA GLY A 71 20.49 -11.02 -9.62
C GLY A 71 21.11 -12.29 -9.05
N HIS A 72 22.33 -12.20 -8.53
CA HIS A 72 23.04 -13.31 -7.90
C HIS A 72 23.45 -12.94 -6.46
N PRO A 73 22.63 -13.24 -5.45
CA PRO A 73 21.34 -13.95 -5.50
C PRO A 73 20.16 -13.08 -5.97
N ALA A 74 19.07 -13.72 -6.42
CA ALA A 74 17.84 -13.02 -6.79
C ALA A 74 17.18 -12.36 -5.57
N THR A 75 16.60 -11.19 -5.80
CA THR A 75 15.92 -10.40 -4.77
C THR A 75 14.47 -10.15 -5.12
N TYR A 76 13.67 -9.91 -4.10
CA TYR A 76 12.23 -9.78 -4.16
C TYR A 76 11.82 -8.52 -3.42
N GLU A 77 10.91 -7.77 -4.00
CA GLU A 77 10.39 -6.53 -3.47
C GLU A 77 8.86 -6.51 -3.57
N ARG A 78 8.17 -5.90 -2.62
CA ARG A 78 6.72 -5.70 -2.73
C ARG A 78 6.38 -4.87 -3.95
N ASN A 79 5.45 -5.33 -4.78
CA ASN A 79 4.95 -4.55 -5.91
C ASN A 79 3.99 -3.44 -5.43
N ASN A 80 4.54 -2.27 -5.09
CA ASN A 80 3.74 -1.13 -4.64
C ASN A 80 2.67 -0.71 -5.66
N ALA A 81 2.95 -0.83 -6.96
CA ALA A 81 2.00 -0.47 -8.01
C ALA A 81 0.77 -1.40 -8.01
N TYR A 82 0.95 -2.70 -7.74
CA TYR A 82 -0.15 -3.65 -7.62
C TYR A 82 -1.09 -3.29 -6.46
N PHE A 83 -0.53 -2.97 -5.28
CA PHE A 83 -1.34 -2.61 -4.11
C PHE A 83 -2.06 -1.27 -4.29
N GLU A 84 -1.41 -0.29 -4.91
CA GLU A 84 -2.04 0.99 -5.23
C GLU A 84 -3.19 0.80 -6.22
N TRP A 85 -2.97 0.03 -7.29
CA TRP A 85 -4.02 -0.31 -8.25
C TRP A 85 -5.18 -1.04 -7.57
N ARG A 86 -4.90 -2.04 -6.72
CA ARG A 86 -5.93 -2.80 -6.00
C ARG A 86 -6.77 -1.89 -5.10
N ARG A 87 -6.14 -0.93 -4.41
CA ARG A 87 -6.85 0.03 -3.57
C ARG A 87 -7.72 0.98 -4.38
N ILE A 88 -7.23 1.49 -5.51
CA ILE A 88 -8.01 2.34 -6.43
C ILE A 88 -9.19 1.55 -7.01
N ASN A 89 -8.96 0.32 -7.46
CA ASN A 89 -9.99 -0.55 -8.02
C ASN A 89 -11.09 -0.85 -6.98
N GLN A 90 -10.71 -1.11 -5.73
CA GLN A 90 -11.66 -1.28 -4.63
C GLN A 90 -12.49 -0.01 -4.43
N LEU A 91 -11.86 1.16 -4.35
CA LEU A 91 -12.59 2.43 -4.21
C LEU A 91 -13.57 2.68 -5.36
N ALA A 92 -13.18 2.36 -6.59
CA ALA A 92 -14.05 2.49 -7.77
C ALA A 92 -15.22 1.50 -7.76
N THR A 93 -15.02 0.30 -7.20
CA THR A 93 -16.05 -0.73 -7.09
C THR A 93 -17.05 -0.40 -5.99
N ASP A 94 -16.56 0.02 -4.82
CA ASP A 94 -17.35 0.16 -3.60
C ASP A 94 -18.10 1.50 -3.50
N HIS A 95 -17.76 2.49 -4.33
CA HIS A 95 -18.33 3.84 -4.27
C HIS A 95 -18.88 4.33 -5.61
N SER A 96 -19.92 5.15 -5.55
CA SER A 96 -20.42 5.85 -6.73
C SER A 96 -19.47 6.99 -7.13
N VAL A 97 -19.55 7.44 -8.40
CA VAL A 97 -18.81 8.63 -8.89
C VAL A 97 -19.07 9.85 -7.99
N LYS A 98 -20.31 10.02 -7.52
CA LYS A 98 -20.70 11.13 -6.64
C LYS A 98 -20.03 11.05 -5.27
N ASP A 99 -20.00 9.87 -4.66
CA ASP A 99 -19.37 9.67 -3.34
C ASP A 99 -17.85 9.92 -3.43
N LEU A 100 -17.22 9.42 -4.51
CA LEU A 100 -15.80 9.65 -4.77
C LEU A 100 -15.52 11.14 -4.98
N GLN A 101 -16.36 11.85 -5.72
CA GLN A 101 -16.23 13.30 -5.90
C GLN A 101 -16.35 14.06 -4.58
N GLN A 102 -17.33 13.71 -3.73
CA GLN A 102 -17.49 14.36 -2.43
C GLN A 102 -16.26 14.17 -1.53
N HIS A 103 -15.63 12.99 -1.57
CA HIS A 103 -14.38 12.75 -0.83
C HIS A 103 -13.22 13.58 -1.39
N VAL A 104 -13.07 13.69 -2.72
CA VAL A 104 -12.07 14.55 -3.34
C VAL A 104 -12.25 16.01 -2.93
N GLU A 105 -13.49 16.52 -2.93
CA GLU A 105 -13.81 17.89 -2.52
C GLU A 105 -13.44 18.12 -1.05
N LYS A 106 -13.81 17.20 -0.15
CA LYS A 106 -13.44 17.27 1.28
C LYS A 106 -11.92 17.31 1.49
N LEU A 107 -11.19 16.44 0.81
CA LEU A 107 -9.73 16.39 0.90
C LEU A 107 -9.08 17.64 0.31
N THR A 108 -9.65 18.20 -0.76
CA THR A 108 -9.20 19.46 -1.36
C THR A 108 -9.33 20.60 -0.35
N THR A 109 -10.50 20.76 0.30
CA THR A 109 -10.68 21.77 1.35
C THR A 109 -9.69 21.58 2.52
N HIS A 110 -9.41 20.34 2.91
CA HIS A 110 -8.45 20.06 3.98
C HIS A 110 -7.02 20.44 3.58
N ILE A 111 -6.62 20.11 2.35
CA ILE A 111 -5.33 20.50 1.76
C ILE A 111 -5.19 22.02 1.68
N ASP A 112 -6.23 22.72 1.21
CA ASP A 112 -6.24 24.18 1.10
C ASP A 112 -6.04 24.84 2.47
N GLY A 113 -6.61 24.26 3.54
CA GLY A 113 -6.38 24.72 4.91
C GLY A 113 -4.91 24.61 5.34
N TYR A 114 -4.22 23.54 4.98
CA TYR A 114 -2.77 23.43 5.23
C TYR A 114 -1.96 24.41 4.35
N GLU A 115 -2.33 24.59 3.08
CA GLU A 115 -1.68 25.55 2.19
C GLU A 115 -1.76 26.97 2.72
N GLU A 116 -2.91 27.37 3.27
CA GLU A 116 -3.12 28.69 3.89
C GLU A 116 -2.34 28.82 5.20
N VAL A 117 -2.36 27.80 6.06
CA VAL A 117 -1.67 27.83 7.36
C VAL A 117 -0.15 27.96 7.22
N TYR A 118 0.42 27.27 6.24
CA TYR A 118 1.87 27.19 6.05
C TYR A 118 2.40 28.08 4.91
N ASP A 119 1.52 28.81 4.21
CA ASP A 119 1.83 29.60 3.02
C ASP A 119 2.70 28.84 1.99
N ALA A 120 2.31 27.59 1.75
CA ALA A 120 3.08 26.66 0.93
C ALA A 120 2.17 25.83 0.04
N LYS A 121 2.68 25.35 -1.10
CA LYS A 121 1.92 24.48 -2.03
C LYS A 121 2.11 22.99 -1.79
N THR A 122 3.14 22.62 -1.04
CA THR A 122 3.41 21.24 -0.68
C THR A 122 4.01 21.17 0.72
N PRO A 123 3.79 20.07 1.46
CA PRO A 123 4.38 19.91 2.79
C PRO A 123 5.90 19.92 2.75
N ALA A 124 6.51 19.45 1.66
CA ALA A 124 7.96 19.46 1.46
C ALA A 124 8.56 20.87 1.28
N ALA A 125 7.75 21.88 0.98
CA ALA A 125 8.20 23.27 0.87
C ALA A 125 8.25 23.99 2.23
N VAL A 126 7.77 23.37 3.30
CA VAL A 126 7.71 23.97 4.64
C VAL A 126 9.00 23.68 5.42
N HIS A 127 9.65 24.74 5.90
CA HIS A 127 10.77 24.63 6.83
C HIS A 127 10.26 24.44 8.27
N ALA A 128 10.05 23.19 8.67
CA ALA A 128 9.41 22.84 9.94
C ALA A 128 10.08 23.49 11.19
N VAL A 129 11.42 23.56 11.19
CA VAL A 129 12.19 24.17 12.28
C VAL A 129 11.90 25.67 12.38
N GLU A 130 11.94 26.38 11.25
CA GLU A 130 11.66 27.82 11.20
C GLU A 130 10.23 28.14 11.62
N VAL A 131 9.26 27.35 11.18
CA VAL A 131 7.85 27.51 11.59
C VAL A 131 7.65 27.28 13.08
N ALA A 132 8.34 26.30 13.67
CA ALA A 132 8.26 26.03 15.09
C ALA A 132 8.95 27.13 15.93
N GLU A 133 10.08 27.67 15.48
CA GLU A 133 10.79 28.74 16.18
C GLU A 133 10.06 30.08 16.13
N THR A 134 9.34 30.36 15.05
CA THR A 134 8.59 31.61 14.86
C THR A 134 7.17 31.57 15.43
N SER A 135 6.69 30.39 15.86
CA SER A 135 5.33 30.19 16.35
C SER A 135 5.28 29.96 17.85
N ASP A 136 4.59 30.86 18.58
CA ASP A 136 4.32 30.66 20.01
C ASP A 136 3.29 29.54 20.30
N LYS A 137 2.62 29.01 19.26
CA LYS A 137 1.47 28.08 19.39
C LYS A 137 1.74 26.68 18.85
N ARG A 138 2.71 26.50 17.95
CA ARG A 138 3.01 25.20 17.35
C ARG A 138 4.39 24.75 17.78
N THR A 139 4.43 23.61 18.48
CA THR A 139 5.68 22.89 18.70
C THR A 139 6.15 22.27 17.39
N ILE A 140 7.45 21.92 17.35
CA ILE A 140 8.01 21.21 16.20
C ILE A 140 7.28 19.89 15.90
N ASP A 141 6.84 19.17 16.94
CA ASP A 141 6.06 17.94 16.79
C ASP A 141 4.69 18.19 16.14
N ASN A 142 4.01 19.27 16.51
CA ASN A 142 2.74 19.65 15.88
C ASN A 142 2.94 19.95 14.40
N VAL A 143 4.02 20.65 14.04
CA VAL A 143 4.34 20.95 12.65
C VAL A 143 4.61 19.67 11.87
N TYR A 144 5.42 18.74 12.40
CA TYR A 144 5.66 17.46 11.72
C TYR A 144 4.39 16.61 11.57
N SER A 145 3.49 16.63 12.55
CA SER A 145 2.18 15.96 12.45
C SER A 145 1.36 16.57 11.32
N ASP A 146 1.21 17.90 11.29
CA ASP A 146 0.47 18.60 10.25
C ASP A 146 1.03 18.32 8.85
N LEU A 147 2.36 18.33 8.69
CA LEU A 147 2.99 18.05 7.39
C LEU A 147 2.77 16.60 6.94
N SER A 148 2.75 15.66 7.88
CA SER A 148 2.48 14.24 7.61
C SER A 148 1.01 14.01 7.24
N ASP A 149 0.09 14.65 7.95
CA ASP A 149 -1.34 14.60 7.68
C ASP A 149 -1.66 15.26 6.33
N TRP A 150 -1.02 16.40 6.03
CA TRP A 150 -1.15 17.07 4.74
C TRP A 150 -0.63 16.21 3.59
N ALA A 151 0.54 15.59 3.74
CA ALA A 151 1.07 14.65 2.74
C ALA A 151 0.10 13.48 2.51
N THR A 152 -0.42 12.90 3.59
CA THR A 152 -1.42 11.82 3.54
C THR A 152 -2.69 12.25 2.83
N ALA A 153 -3.23 13.43 3.14
CA ALA A 153 -4.43 13.95 2.50
C ALA A 153 -4.24 14.14 0.98
N ARG A 154 -3.05 14.55 0.53
CA ARG A 154 -2.73 14.70 -0.91
C ARG A 154 -2.65 13.36 -1.63
N GLU A 155 -2.02 12.36 -1.01
CA GLU A 155 -1.97 11.00 -1.54
C GLU A 155 -3.37 10.39 -1.62
N GLU A 156 -4.16 10.53 -0.57
CA GLU A 156 -5.54 10.07 -0.51
C GLU A 156 -6.39 10.75 -1.61
N ARG A 157 -6.31 12.08 -1.74
CA ARG A 157 -7.04 12.82 -2.79
C ARG A 157 -6.72 12.28 -4.17
N THR A 158 -5.44 12.05 -4.46
CA THR A 158 -4.99 11.50 -5.74
C THR A 158 -5.59 10.12 -5.99
N ARG A 159 -5.66 9.28 -4.96
CA ARG A 159 -6.23 7.94 -5.04
C ARG A 159 -7.74 7.97 -5.32
N TYR A 160 -8.49 8.82 -4.62
CA TYR A 160 -9.92 9.02 -4.84
C TYR A 160 -10.23 9.62 -6.21
N GLU A 161 -9.40 10.56 -6.70
CA GLU A 161 -9.53 11.12 -8.05
C GLU A 161 -9.34 10.04 -9.12
N ARG A 162 -8.31 9.19 -8.99
CA ARG A 162 -8.09 8.05 -9.89
C ARG A 162 -9.24 7.05 -9.85
N ALA A 163 -9.75 6.73 -8.67
CA ALA A 163 -10.90 5.85 -8.51
C ALA A 163 -12.15 6.44 -9.19
N ARG A 164 -12.38 7.75 -9.06
CA ARG A 164 -13.48 8.46 -9.72
C ARG A 164 -13.38 8.37 -11.24
N GLN A 165 -12.20 8.64 -11.79
CA GLN A 165 -11.94 8.56 -13.23
C GLN A 165 -12.17 7.14 -13.76
N GLN A 166 -11.67 6.13 -13.04
CA GLN A 166 -11.88 4.73 -13.38
C GLN A 166 -13.38 4.38 -13.35
N ARG A 167 -14.10 4.74 -12.29
CA ARG A 167 -15.53 4.43 -12.17
C ARG A 167 -16.35 5.12 -13.28
N ALA A 168 -16.09 6.40 -13.54
CA ALA A 168 -16.74 7.12 -14.62
C ALA A 168 -16.46 6.50 -16.00
N SER A 169 -15.24 6.00 -16.22
CA SER A 169 -14.90 5.31 -17.48
C SER A 169 -15.66 3.99 -17.65
N THR A 170 -15.84 3.22 -16.57
CA THR A 170 -16.63 1.98 -16.58
C THR A 170 -18.11 2.27 -16.83
N ASP A 171 -18.69 3.26 -16.14
CA ASP A 171 -20.09 3.65 -16.32
C ASP A 171 -20.37 4.14 -17.76
N CYS A 172 -19.39 4.79 -18.43
CA CYS A 172 -19.51 5.18 -19.84
C CYS A 172 -19.40 4.01 -20.83
N GLN A 173 -18.83 2.88 -20.44
CA GLN A 173 -18.65 1.70 -21.29
C GLN A 173 -19.86 0.75 -21.26
N GLU A 174 -20.73 0.91 -20.27
CA GLU A 174 -21.96 0.12 -20.07
C GLU A 174 -23.22 0.77 -20.69
N ILE A 175 -23.07 1.95 -21.34
CA ILE A 175 -24.14 2.69 -22.04
C ILE A 175 -23.99 2.54 -23.56
#